data_AF-A0AB39B3A3-F1
#
_entry.id   AF-A0AB39B3A3-F1
#
_cell.length_a   1.000
_cell.length_b   1.000
_cell.length_c   1.000
_cell.angle_alpha   90.00
_cell.angle_beta   90.00
_cell.angle_gamma   90.00
#
_symmetry.space_group_name_H-M   'P 1'
#
loop_
_entity.id
_entity.type
_entity.pdbx_description
1 polymer ?
#
loop_
_entity_poly.entity_id
_entity_poly.type
_entity_poly.pdbx_seq_one_letter_code
_entity_poly.pdbx_strand_id
1 'polypeptide(L)'
;MQSPTLPPSLLNALRRVMRPLVRLMLRKGIIYTVFVDLLKDVFVDVADREFRLDDKPSSDSRISLLTGVHRKDVRRLRHDSDATPAALPENITLGAQLVTVWTNSRPFCKRVGQALALPRLASAGGEASFDALVAKVSTDIRARVVLDEWLRLGVVRVDEQDCVHLEAQAFLPQKGFDEKAAYLGHNLHDHASAAVHNLTSEGRPYFERSVHYDALAPASVEALREAVASEGMETLLAFSRLAADLEKRDLSSLDPRQRITIGLYFYTEPNSPTAPAP
;
A
#
# COMPACT_ATOMS: atom_id res chain seq x y z
N MET A 1 29.04 -28.69 -9.17
CA MET A 1 27.75 -28.22 -8.63
C MET A 1 26.82 -28.04 -9.83
N GLN A 2 25.79 -28.88 -9.97
CA GLN A 2 24.76 -28.64 -10.98
C GLN A 2 24.11 -27.29 -10.68
N SER A 3 24.06 -26.40 -11.67
CA SER A 3 23.29 -25.16 -11.53
C SER A 3 21.86 -25.54 -11.13
N PRO A 4 21.31 -24.99 -10.05
CA PRO A 4 19.97 -25.32 -9.62
C PRO A 4 19.01 -25.07 -10.79
N THR A 5 18.27 -26.10 -11.19
CA THR A 5 17.31 -25.99 -12.28
C THR A 5 16.20 -25.05 -11.80
N LEU A 6 16.09 -23.88 -12.44
CA LEU A 6 15.10 -22.88 -12.07
C LEU A 6 13.70 -23.48 -12.20
N PRO A 7 12.85 -23.46 -11.14
CA PRO A 7 11.52 -24.05 -11.22
C PRO A 7 10.69 -23.33 -12.30
N PRO A 8 10.22 -24.04 -13.35
CA PRO A 8 9.48 -23.39 -14.44
C PRO A 8 8.21 -22.68 -13.96
N SER A 9 7.55 -23.21 -12.93
CA SER A 9 6.40 -22.60 -12.26
C SER A 9 6.74 -21.24 -11.64
N LEU A 10 7.87 -21.14 -10.94
CA LEU A 10 8.35 -19.89 -10.35
C LEU A 10 8.70 -18.86 -11.42
N LEU A 11 9.38 -19.27 -12.50
CA LEU A 11 9.69 -18.38 -13.62
C LEU A 11 8.42 -17.86 -14.30
N ASN A 12 7.39 -18.69 -14.45
CA ASN A 12 6.11 -18.28 -15.02
C ASN A 12 5.35 -17.32 -14.08
N ALA A 13 5.36 -17.58 -12.77
CA ALA A 13 4.77 -16.70 -11.76
C ALA A 13 5.46 -15.32 -11.74
N LEU A 14 6.79 -15.29 -11.71
CA LEU A 14 7.58 -14.05 -11.76
C LEU A 14 7.27 -13.27 -13.03
N ARG A 15 7.22 -13.91 -14.20
CA ARG A 15 6.83 -13.24 -15.46
C ARG A 15 5.43 -12.63 -15.38
N ARG A 16 4.48 -13.33 -14.75
CA ARG A 16 3.09 -12.84 -14.57
C ARG A 16 3.06 -11.61 -13.66
N VAL A 17 3.75 -11.65 -12.53
CA VAL A 17 3.84 -10.54 -11.55
C VAL A 17 4.58 -9.32 -12.13
N MET A 18 5.67 -9.52 -12.87
CA MET A 18 6.46 -8.43 -13.43
C MET A 18 5.74 -7.66 -14.55
N ARG A 19 4.82 -8.31 -15.28
CA ARG A 19 4.14 -7.70 -16.44
C ARG A 19 3.44 -6.37 -16.15
N PRO A 20 2.58 -6.23 -15.12
CA PRO A 20 1.98 -4.93 -14.78
C PRO A 20 3.01 -3.89 -14.36
N LEU A 21 4.09 -4.27 -13.69
CA LEU A 21 5.16 -3.35 -13.27
C LEU A 21 5.94 -2.81 -14.46
N VAL A 22 6.34 -3.68 -15.39
CA VAL A 22 7.00 -3.29 -16.65
C VAL A 22 6.08 -2.41 -17.50
N ARG A 23 4.77 -2.69 -17.52
CA ARG A 23 3.79 -1.84 -18.20
C ARG A 23 3.76 -0.43 -17.61
N LEU A 24 3.77 -0.29 -16.29
CA LEU A 24 3.85 1.01 -15.62
C LEU A 24 5.17 1.73 -15.95
N MET A 25 6.29 1.01 -15.88
CA MET A 25 7.63 1.53 -16.19
C MET A 25 7.68 2.13 -17.61
N LEU A 26 7.25 1.36 -18.61
CA LEU A 26 7.21 1.82 -20.00
C LEU A 26 6.30 3.04 -20.19
N ARG A 27 5.12 3.06 -19.53
CA ARG A 27 4.23 4.23 -19.53
C ARG A 27 4.84 5.46 -18.86
N LYS A 28 5.87 5.30 -18.03
CA LYS A 28 6.57 6.36 -17.30
C LYS A 28 7.97 6.64 -17.84
N GLY A 29 8.33 6.08 -18.99
CA GLY A 29 9.64 6.31 -19.63
C GLY A 29 10.80 5.60 -18.93
N ILE A 30 10.54 4.70 -17.99
CA ILE A 30 11.57 3.86 -17.37
C ILE A 30 11.93 2.76 -18.36
N ILE A 31 13.16 2.82 -18.87
CA ILE A 31 13.70 1.86 -19.84
C ILE A 31 14.35 0.66 -19.14
N TYR A 32 14.57 -0.41 -19.91
CA TYR A 32 15.13 -1.68 -19.41
C TYR A 32 16.41 -1.50 -18.60
N THR A 33 17.36 -0.69 -19.07
CA THR A 33 18.65 -0.49 -18.40
C THR A 33 18.49 0.15 -17.02
N VAL A 34 17.60 1.15 -16.88
CA VAL A 34 17.28 1.77 -15.59
C VAL A 34 16.68 0.74 -14.63
N PHE A 35 15.77 -0.12 -15.12
CA PHE A 35 15.18 -1.17 -14.30
C PHE A 35 16.19 -2.25 -13.91
N VAL A 36 17.11 -2.62 -14.81
CA VAL A 36 18.20 -3.57 -14.50
C VAL A 36 19.10 -3.02 -13.40
N ASP A 37 19.47 -1.75 -13.44
CA ASP A 37 20.32 -1.16 -12.41
C ASP A 37 19.60 -1.06 -11.06
N LEU A 38 18.30 -0.74 -11.04
CA LEU A 38 17.47 -0.83 -9.83
C LEU A 38 17.40 -2.26 -9.29
N LEU A 39 17.23 -3.26 -10.16
CA LEU A 39 17.21 -4.66 -9.74
C LEU A 39 18.57 -5.10 -9.19
N LYS A 40 19.69 -4.70 -9.79
CA LYS A 40 21.03 -5.03 -9.27
C LYS A 40 21.17 -4.56 -7.82
N ASP A 41 20.68 -3.36 -7.52
CA ASP A 41 20.68 -2.80 -6.17
C ASP A 41 19.91 -3.69 -5.20
N VAL A 42 18.65 -4.01 -5.52
CA VAL A 42 17.79 -4.90 -4.72
C VAL A 42 18.42 -6.29 -4.53
N PHE A 43 18.99 -6.88 -5.59
CA PHE A 43 19.66 -8.19 -5.51
C PHE A 43 20.88 -8.15 -4.58
N VAL A 44 21.68 -7.09 -4.66
CA VAL A 44 22.88 -6.91 -3.81
C VAL A 44 22.46 -6.69 -2.36
N ASP A 45 21.45 -5.86 -2.10
CA ASP A 45 20.97 -5.56 -0.76
C ASP A 45 20.39 -6.80 -0.07
N VAL A 46 19.49 -7.54 -0.73
CA VAL A 46 18.92 -8.78 -0.19
C VAL A 46 19.99 -9.84 0.04
N ALA A 47 20.93 -10.02 -0.90
CA ALA A 47 22.02 -10.99 -0.74
C ALA A 47 22.96 -10.62 0.41
N ASP A 48 23.23 -9.33 0.63
CA ASP A 48 24.07 -8.89 1.74
C ASP A 48 23.34 -8.99 3.07
N ARG A 49 22.04 -8.73 3.15
CA ARG A 49 21.28 -8.71 4.42
C ARG A 49 20.80 -10.10 4.85
N GLU A 50 20.24 -10.89 3.94
CA GLU A 50 19.47 -12.10 4.29
C GLU A 50 20.24 -13.41 4.06
N PHE A 51 21.27 -13.41 3.21
CA PHE A 51 22.01 -14.61 2.83
C PHE A 51 23.40 -14.68 3.46
N ARG A 52 23.63 -14.05 4.62
CA ARG A 52 24.90 -14.16 5.37
C ARG A 52 25.06 -15.58 5.92
N LEU A 53 26.28 -16.11 5.89
CA LEU A 53 26.58 -17.45 6.45
C LEU A 53 26.85 -17.39 7.96
N ASP A 54 27.32 -16.23 8.45
CA ASP A 54 27.65 -15.94 9.83
C ASP A 54 27.17 -14.52 10.17
N ASP A 55 27.38 -14.05 11.40
CA ASP A 55 27.18 -12.64 11.80
C ASP A 55 28.16 -11.64 11.13
N LYS A 56 28.96 -12.10 10.16
CA LYS A 56 29.94 -11.27 9.44
C LYS A 56 29.38 -10.76 8.10
N PRO A 57 29.75 -9.54 7.67
CA PRO A 57 29.40 -9.02 6.36
C PRO A 57 29.88 -9.94 5.23
N SER A 58 29.05 -10.13 4.19
CA SER A 58 29.48 -10.90 3.02
C SER A 58 30.55 -10.14 2.23
N SER A 59 31.54 -10.86 1.70
CA SER A 59 32.52 -10.27 0.78
C SER A 59 31.89 -9.96 -0.57
N ASP A 60 32.39 -8.93 -1.27
CA ASP A 60 31.88 -8.55 -2.60
C ASP A 60 31.94 -9.71 -3.61
N SER A 61 32.95 -10.57 -3.49
CA SER A 61 33.11 -11.76 -4.34
C SER A 61 31.99 -12.77 -4.11
N ARG A 62 31.56 -12.95 -2.85
CA ARG A 62 30.46 -13.86 -2.51
C ARG A 62 29.12 -13.30 -2.99
N ILE A 63 28.87 -12.00 -2.78
CA ILE A 63 27.64 -11.35 -3.26
C ILE A 63 27.56 -11.44 -4.78
N SER A 64 28.66 -11.17 -5.48
CA SER A 64 28.76 -11.32 -6.94
C SER A 64 28.47 -12.76 -7.40
N LEU A 65 28.99 -13.76 -6.68
CA LEU A 65 28.70 -15.17 -6.97
C LEU A 65 27.21 -15.53 -6.78
N LEU A 66 26.58 -15.04 -5.71
CA LEU A 66 25.18 -15.34 -5.38
C LEU A 66 24.20 -14.65 -6.34
N THR A 67 24.46 -13.38 -6.64
CA THR A 67 23.53 -12.53 -7.41
C THR A 67 23.78 -12.58 -8.91
N GLY A 68 24.99 -12.97 -9.34
CA GLY A 68 25.44 -12.81 -10.72
C GLY A 68 25.76 -11.35 -11.10
N VAL A 69 25.64 -10.40 -10.17
CA VAL A 69 25.99 -8.99 -10.41
C VAL A 69 27.51 -8.83 -10.40
N HIS A 70 28.05 -8.06 -11.33
CA HIS A 70 29.49 -7.90 -11.48
C HIS A 70 30.11 -7.23 -10.23
N ARG A 71 31.26 -7.72 -9.76
CA ARG A 71 31.93 -7.24 -8.53
C ARG A 71 32.12 -5.71 -8.45
N LYS A 72 32.38 -5.04 -9.58
CA LYS A 72 32.46 -3.56 -9.63
C LYS A 72 31.13 -2.88 -9.29
N ASP A 73 30.02 -3.42 -9.79
CA ASP A 73 28.68 -2.92 -9.50
C ASP A 73 28.32 -3.19 -8.04
N VAL A 74 28.61 -4.40 -7.53
CA VAL A 74 28.44 -4.74 -6.10
C VAL A 74 29.16 -3.73 -5.20
N ARG A 75 30.44 -3.46 -5.48
CA ARG A 75 31.22 -2.52 -4.68
C ARG A 75 30.61 -1.12 -4.71
N ARG A 76 30.19 -0.63 -5.89
CA ARG A 76 29.55 0.68 -6.03
C ARG A 76 28.25 0.76 -5.24
N LEU A 77 27.33 -0.18 -5.47
CA LEU A 77 25.99 -0.19 -4.87
C LEU A 77 26.04 -0.24 -3.34
N ARG A 78 26.96 -1.02 -2.75
CA ARG A 78 27.13 -1.10 -1.29
C ARG A 78 27.61 0.19 -0.62
N HIS A 79 28.26 1.09 -1.36
CA HIS A 79 28.71 2.38 -0.81
C HIS A 79 27.64 3.47 -0.99
N ASP A 80 26.69 3.29 -1.91
CA ASP A 80 25.63 4.26 -2.22
C ASP A 80 24.31 3.96 -1.45
N SER A 81 24.16 2.78 -0.85
CA SER A 81 22.89 2.23 -0.31
C SER A 81 22.48 2.67 1.12
N ASP A 82 23.03 3.76 1.66
CA ASP A 82 22.62 4.30 2.98
C ASP A 82 21.20 4.94 2.97
N ALA A 83 20.38 4.67 1.96
CA ALA A 83 19.00 5.12 1.90
C ALA A 83 18.10 4.24 2.80
N THR A 84 17.73 4.78 3.95
CA THR A 84 16.73 4.26 4.89
C THR A 84 15.44 3.84 4.16
N PRO A 85 14.76 2.75 4.55
CA PRO A 85 13.45 2.43 3.98
C PRO A 85 12.52 3.64 4.11
N ALA A 86 11.97 4.11 2.99
CA ALA A 86 11.05 5.23 2.98
C ALA A 86 9.79 4.82 3.76
N ALA A 87 9.68 5.29 5.00
CA ALA A 87 8.40 5.35 5.68
C ALA A 87 7.40 6.09 4.79
N LEU A 88 6.12 5.74 4.87
CA LEU A 88 5.08 6.54 4.22
C LEU A 88 5.26 8.00 4.69
N PRO A 89 5.27 8.99 3.77
CA PRO A 89 5.30 10.40 4.15
C PRO A 89 4.30 10.71 5.26
N GLU A 90 4.67 11.51 6.26
CA GLU A 90 3.84 11.80 7.46
C GLU A 90 2.43 12.32 7.11
N ASN A 91 2.29 12.98 5.96
CA ASN A 91 1.01 13.45 5.43
C ASN A 91 0.06 12.31 5.00
N ILE A 92 0.60 11.17 4.56
CA ILE A 92 -0.18 9.96 4.22
C ILE A 92 -0.71 9.29 5.50
N THR A 93 0.14 9.20 6.54
CA THR A 93 -0.27 8.66 7.86
C THR A 93 -1.30 9.55 8.53
N LEU A 94 -1.14 10.87 8.45
CA LEU A 94 -2.12 11.84 8.95
C LEU A 94 -3.46 11.70 8.23
N GLY A 95 -3.44 11.50 6.90
CA GLY A 95 -4.64 11.36 6.12
C GLY A 95 -5.51 10.18 6.56
N ALA A 96 -4.90 9.00 6.76
CA ALA A 96 -5.58 7.80 7.25
C ALA A 96 -6.17 7.99 8.66
N GLN A 97 -5.46 8.69 9.55
CA GLN A 97 -5.95 9.01 10.90
C GLN A 97 -7.15 9.96 10.86
N LEU A 98 -7.10 11.00 10.04
CA LEU A 98 -8.21 11.95 9.85
C LEU A 98 -9.47 11.24 9.34
N VAL A 99 -9.35 10.39 8.32
CA VAL A 99 -10.48 9.57 7.83
C VAL A 99 -11.02 8.67 8.94
N THR A 100 -10.15 8.06 9.73
CA THR A 100 -10.53 7.21 10.85
C THR A 100 -11.28 7.98 11.94
N VAL A 101 -10.82 9.18 12.31
CA VAL A 101 -11.52 10.02 13.30
C VAL A 101 -12.85 10.51 12.74
N TRP A 102 -12.88 10.96 11.48
CA TRP A 102 -14.09 11.47 10.84
C TRP A 102 -15.18 10.39 10.75
N THR A 103 -14.84 9.16 10.38
CA THR A 103 -15.82 8.08 10.20
C THR A 103 -16.27 7.42 11.51
N ASN A 104 -15.51 7.58 12.60
CA ASN A 104 -15.71 6.77 13.81
C ASN A 104 -15.91 7.56 15.10
N SER A 105 -15.57 8.86 15.12
CA SER A 105 -15.63 9.67 16.34
C SER A 105 -16.72 10.73 16.23
N ARG A 106 -17.60 10.78 17.25
CA ARG A 106 -18.47 11.96 17.43
C ARG A 106 -17.62 13.19 17.79
N PRO A 107 -18.01 14.39 17.34
CA PRO A 107 -19.24 14.71 16.62
C PRO A 107 -19.17 14.55 15.09
N PHE A 108 -18.09 13.99 14.52
CA PHE A 108 -17.84 14.00 13.06
C PHE A 108 -18.59 12.91 12.27
N CYS A 109 -19.10 11.88 12.93
CA CYS A 109 -19.94 10.85 12.32
C CYS A 109 -21.30 10.74 13.01
N LYS A 110 -22.35 10.38 12.26
CA LYS A 110 -23.68 10.10 12.79
C LYS A 110 -23.68 8.81 13.62
N ARG A 111 -23.07 7.79 13.02
CA ARG A 111 -22.75 6.48 13.56
C ARG A 111 -21.44 6.04 12.94
N VAL A 112 -20.77 5.11 13.60
CA VAL A 112 -19.54 4.49 13.12
C VAL A 112 -19.69 4.04 11.65
N GLY A 113 -18.73 4.42 10.80
CA GLY A 113 -18.75 4.17 9.35
C GLY A 113 -19.56 5.18 8.53
N GLN A 114 -20.28 6.10 9.15
CA GLN A 114 -21.12 7.09 8.46
C GLN A 114 -20.68 8.53 8.81
N ALA A 115 -19.64 8.99 8.11
CA ALA A 115 -19.12 10.34 8.20
C ALA A 115 -20.21 11.39 7.89
N LEU A 116 -20.24 12.47 8.66
CA LEU A 116 -21.10 13.63 8.38
C LEU A 116 -20.39 14.59 7.43
N ALA A 117 -21.17 15.33 6.64
CA ALA A 117 -20.66 16.55 6.03
C ALA A 117 -20.34 17.55 7.15
N LEU A 118 -19.13 18.12 7.15
CA LEU A 118 -18.67 19.03 8.19
C LEU A 118 -18.56 20.44 7.63
N PRO A 119 -19.09 21.48 8.29
CA PRO A 119 -18.75 22.86 7.95
C PRO A 119 -17.23 23.03 7.91
N ARG A 120 -16.73 23.72 6.89
CA ARG A 120 -15.29 23.89 6.69
C ARG A 120 -14.61 24.56 7.90
N LEU A 121 -15.24 25.61 8.44
CA LEU A 121 -14.68 26.43 9.50
C LEU A 121 -15.27 26.12 10.87
N ALA A 122 -14.44 26.19 11.91
CA ALA A 122 -14.89 26.08 13.31
C ALA A 122 -15.85 27.22 13.70
N SER A 123 -15.77 28.40 13.08
CA SER A 123 -16.72 29.50 13.31
C SER A 123 -18.14 29.18 12.87
N ALA A 124 -18.33 28.24 11.94
CA ALA A 124 -19.63 27.81 11.44
C ALA A 124 -20.11 26.50 12.09
N GLY A 125 -19.20 25.54 12.30
CA GLY A 125 -19.54 24.19 12.80
C GLY A 125 -19.09 23.88 14.23
N GLY A 126 -18.37 24.77 14.90
CA GLY A 126 -17.78 24.54 16.22
C GLY A 126 -16.92 23.26 16.25
N GLU A 127 -17.15 22.42 17.26
CA GLU A 127 -16.51 21.12 17.44
C GLU A 127 -16.87 20.08 16.36
N ALA A 128 -17.91 20.34 15.56
CA ALA A 128 -18.35 19.48 14.45
C ALA A 128 -17.94 20.06 13.08
N SER A 129 -16.75 20.66 12.99
CA SER A 129 -16.20 21.26 11.77
C SER A 129 -14.98 20.50 11.25
N PHE A 130 -14.59 20.76 10.00
CA PHE A 130 -13.37 20.21 9.43
C PHE A 130 -12.12 20.76 10.15
N ASP A 131 -12.11 22.04 10.53
CA ASP A 131 -11.07 22.62 11.39
C ASP A 131 -10.90 21.83 12.70
N ALA A 132 -12.01 21.53 13.38
CA ALA A 132 -11.99 20.77 14.64
C ALA A 132 -11.54 19.30 14.44
N LEU A 133 -11.91 18.68 13.31
CA LEU A 133 -11.42 17.35 12.94
C LEU A 133 -9.89 17.34 12.81
N VAL A 134 -9.32 18.29 12.07
CA VAL A 134 -7.87 18.36 11.87
C VAL A 134 -7.15 18.65 13.19
N ALA A 135 -7.64 19.63 13.95
CA ALA A 135 -7.06 19.99 15.25
C ALA A 135 -7.08 18.83 16.26
N LYS A 136 -8.03 17.89 16.12
CA LYS A 136 -8.10 16.70 16.98
C LYS A 136 -7.02 15.65 16.66
N VAL A 137 -6.51 15.63 15.43
CA VAL A 137 -5.52 14.64 14.99
C VAL A 137 -4.11 15.23 14.93
N SER A 138 -3.96 16.50 14.56
CA SER A 138 -2.66 17.16 14.47
C SER A 138 -2.73 18.62 14.91
N THR A 139 -1.73 19.03 15.69
CA THR A 139 -1.50 20.43 16.10
C THR A 139 -0.57 21.18 15.15
N ASP A 140 0.19 20.46 14.33
CA ASP A 140 1.31 21.03 13.56
C ASP A 140 0.92 21.42 12.14
N ILE A 141 -0.22 20.89 11.65
CA ILE A 141 -0.71 21.14 10.28
C ILE A 141 -2.04 21.88 10.34
N ARG A 142 -2.10 23.03 9.66
CA ARG A 142 -3.31 23.85 9.54
C ARG A 142 -4.36 23.15 8.69
N ALA A 143 -5.62 23.14 9.14
CA ALA A 143 -6.75 22.52 8.45
C ALA A 143 -6.91 22.97 6.99
N ARG A 144 -6.66 24.24 6.69
CA ARG A 144 -6.66 24.74 5.31
C ARG A 144 -5.67 24.02 4.39
N VAL A 145 -4.46 23.71 4.89
CA VAL A 145 -3.44 22.99 4.12
C VAL A 145 -3.92 21.59 3.80
N VAL A 146 -4.51 20.90 4.79
CA VAL A 146 -5.10 19.57 4.60
C VAL A 146 -6.26 19.63 3.59
N LEU A 147 -7.15 20.61 3.70
CA LEU A 147 -8.30 20.74 2.83
C LEU A 147 -7.91 21.02 1.37
N ASP A 148 -7.00 21.98 1.16
CA ASP A 148 -6.52 22.34 -0.17
C ASP A 148 -5.90 21.11 -0.85
N GLU A 149 -5.12 20.33 -0.08
CA GLU A 149 -4.52 19.10 -0.56
C GLU A 149 -5.58 18.01 -0.80
N TRP A 150 -6.52 17.77 0.12
CA TRP A 150 -7.55 16.75 -0.04
C TRP A 150 -8.54 17.04 -1.19
N LEU A 151 -8.83 18.31 -1.47
CA LEU A 151 -9.56 18.73 -2.66
C LEU A 151 -8.75 18.47 -3.93
N ARG A 152 -7.46 18.81 -3.92
CA ARG A 152 -6.55 18.53 -5.02
C ARG A 152 -6.46 17.03 -5.28
N LEU A 153 -6.44 16.21 -4.24
CA LEU A 153 -6.33 14.74 -4.28
C LEU A 153 -7.65 14.03 -4.60
N GLY A 154 -8.81 14.71 -4.50
CA GLY A 154 -10.14 14.12 -4.68
C GLY A 154 -10.59 13.24 -3.51
N VAL A 155 -9.98 13.41 -2.33
CA VAL A 155 -10.37 12.70 -1.09
C VAL A 155 -11.65 13.30 -0.50
N VAL A 156 -11.87 14.59 -0.73
CA VAL A 156 -13.06 15.32 -0.32
C VAL A 156 -13.60 16.20 -1.44
N ARG A 157 -14.86 16.59 -1.31
CA ARG A 157 -15.48 17.70 -2.05
C ARG A 157 -16.02 18.73 -1.06
N VAL A 158 -16.16 19.98 -1.50
CA VAL A 158 -16.92 21.02 -0.79
C VAL A 158 -18.21 21.30 -1.55
N ASP A 159 -19.33 21.36 -0.85
CA ASP A 159 -20.63 21.69 -1.44
C ASP A 159 -20.90 23.21 -1.45
N GLU A 160 -22.07 23.60 -1.95
CA GLU A 160 -22.51 25.00 -2.02
C GLU A 160 -22.74 25.64 -0.65
N GLN A 161 -22.86 24.83 0.41
CA GLN A 161 -23.05 25.26 1.80
C GLN A 161 -21.72 25.34 2.58
N ASP A 162 -20.58 25.31 1.88
CA ASP A 162 -19.22 25.30 2.47
C ASP A 162 -19.01 24.13 3.46
N CYS A 163 -19.68 23.00 3.20
CA CYS A 163 -19.49 21.76 3.94
C CYS A 163 -18.58 20.82 3.17
N VAL A 164 -17.60 20.25 3.88
CA VAL A 164 -16.65 19.27 3.38
C VAL A 164 -17.28 17.88 3.50
N HIS A 165 -17.30 17.15 2.39
CA HIS A 165 -17.78 15.76 2.31
C HIS A 165 -16.62 14.83 2.05
N LEU A 166 -16.55 13.75 2.83
CA LEU A 166 -15.63 12.67 2.57
C LEU A 166 -16.11 11.83 1.37
N GLU A 167 -15.25 11.63 0.37
CA GLU A 167 -15.55 10.75 -0.75
C GLU A 167 -15.31 9.28 -0.37
N ALA A 168 -16.19 8.38 -0.82
CA ALA A 168 -16.15 6.95 -0.49
C ALA A 168 -14.83 6.24 -0.89
N GLN A 169 -14.01 6.90 -1.73
CA GLN A 169 -12.71 6.41 -2.19
C GLN A 169 -11.52 6.96 -1.39
N ALA A 170 -11.73 7.51 -0.19
CA ALA A 170 -10.70 8.17 0.64
C ALA A 170 -9.46 7.32 1.01
N PHE A 171 -9.44 6.02 0.67
CA PHE A 171 -8.28 5.12 0.79
C PHE A 171 -7.46 4.98 -0.50
N LEU A 172 -7.86 5.68 -1.57
CA LEU A 172 -7.19 5.71 -2.85
C LEU A 172 -6.96 7.17 -3.25
N PRO A 173 -5.69 7.64 -3.35
CA PRO A 173 -5.42 8.98 -3.85
C PRO A 173 -6.00 9.08 -5.27
N GLN A 174 -6.92 10.01 -5.56
CA GLN A 174 -7.48 10.14 -6.91
C GLN A 174 -6.61 11.02 -7.82
N LYS A 175 -5.87 11.97 -7.25
CA LYS A 175 -4.89 12.85 -7.92
C LYS A 175 -3.60 12.88 -7.10
N GLY A 176 -2.43 13.15 -7.70
CA GLY A 176 -1.12 13.03 -7.03
C GLY A 176 -0.39 11.73 -7.37
N PHE A 177 0.53 11.78 -8.34
CA PHE A 177 1.27 10.60 -8.78
C PHE A 177 2.17 10.04 -7.67
N ASP A 178 2.81 10.91 -6.90
CA ASP A 178 3.77 10.52 -5.86
C ASP A 178 3.11 9.74 -4.72
N GLU A 179 1.91 10.15 -4.31
CA GLU A 179 1.14 9.42 -3.30
C GLU A 179 0.65 8.06 -3.82
N LYS A 180 0.17 8.00 -5.07
CA LYS A 180 -0.16 6.72 -5.73
C LYS A 180 1.07 5.82 -5.83
N ALA A 181 2.24 6.37 -6.08
CA ALA A 181 3.49 5.63 -6.13
C ALA A 181 3.91 5.14 -4.74
N ALA A 182 3.71 5.93 -3.69
CA ALA A 182 3.96 5.53 -2.31
C ALA A 182 3.05 4.36 -1.89
N TYR A 183 1.74 4.46 -2.15
CA TYR A 183 0.81 3.35 -1.89
C TYR A 183 1.04 2.13 -2.78
N LEU A 184 1.45 2.32 -4.04
CA LEU A 184 1.88 1.21 -4.90
C LEU A 184 3.04 0.46 -4.25
N GLY A 185 4.07 1.18 -3.81
CA GLY A 185 5.24 0.61 -3.14
C GLY A 185 4.83 -0.12 -1.86
N HIS A 186 4.07 0.53 -1.00
CA HIS A 186 3.65 -0.02 0.28
C HIS A 186 2.77 -1.27 0.13
N ASN A 187 1.67 -1.16 -0.62
CA ASN A 187 0.68 -2.24 -0.74
C ASN A 187 1.25 -3.45 -1.49
N LEU A 188 1.98 -3.23 -2.59
CA LEU A 188 2.58 -4.34 -3.33
C LEU A 188 3.76 -4.97 -2.57
N HIS A 189 4.55 -4.17 -1.85
CA HIS A 189 5.61 -4.72 -1.00
C HIS A 189 5.01 -5.63 0.07
N ASP A 190 4.04 -5.16 0.83
CA ASP A 190 3.45 -5.94 1.94
C ASP A 190 2.76 -7.21 1.45
N HIS A 191 2.02 -7.12 0.35
CA HIS A 191 1.39 -8.29 -0.25
C HIS A 191 2.44 -9.29 -0.78
N ALA A 192 3.48 -8.80 -1.47
CA ALA A 192 4.56 -9.65 -1.95
C ALA A 192 5.32 -10.32 -0.79
N SER A 193 5.63 -9.58 0.29
CA SER A 193 6.29 -10.10 1.48
C SER A 193 5.47 -11.19 2.16
N ALA A 194 4.16 -11.00 2.30
CA ALA A 194 3.26 -12.02 2.84
C ALA A 194 3.21 -13.28 1.96
N ALA A 195 3.12 -13.11 0.63
CA ALA A 195 3.10 -14.21 -0.33
C ALA A 195 4.43 -14.98 -0.37
N VAL A 196 5.57 -14.26 -0.33
CA VAL A 196 6.91 -14.87 -0.30
C VAL A 196 7.12 -15.64 0.99
N HIS A 197 6.82 -15.07 2.16
CA HIS A 197 6.88 -15.77 3.45
C HIS A 197 6.08 -17.08 3.42
N ASN A 198 4.87 -17.05 2.85
CA ASN A 198 4.03 -18.23 2.71
C ASN A 198 4.62 -19.30 1.76
N LEU A 199 5.56 -18.94 0.88
CA LEU A 199 6.27 -19.85 -0.02
C LEU A 199 7.61 -20.35 0.55
N THR A 200 8.26 -19.57 1.41
CA THR A 200 9.66 -19.80 1.80
C THR A 200 9.84 -20.20 3.26
N SER A 201 8.85 -19.98 4.13
CA SER A 201 9.02 -20.09 5.57
C SER A 201 8.06 -21.11 6.19
N GLU A 202 8.54 -21.85 7.20
CA GLU A 202 7.75 -22.85 7.95
C GLU A 202 6.98 -22.24 9.14
N GLY A 203 7.09 -20.93 9.35
CA GLY A 203 6.40 -20.21 10.42
C GLY A 203 4.88 -20.13 10.21
N ARG A 204 4.19 -19.42 11.12
CA ARG A 204 2.75 -19.14 10.93
C ARG A 204 2.55 -18.43 9.58
N PRO A 205 1.72 -18.96 8.67
CA PRO A 205 1.48 -18.31 7.40
C PRO A 205 0.69 -17.02 7.60
N TYR A 206 1.03 -15.99 6.82
CA TYR A 206 0.22 -14.78 6.74
C TYR A 206 -1.12 -15.09 6.07
N PHE A 207 -2.15 -14.32 6.44
CA PHE A 207 -3.46 -14.40 5.83
C PHE A 207 -3.41 -13.77 4.42
N GLU A 208 -3.05 -14.58 3.43
CA GLU A 208 -3.03 -14.25 2.00
C GLU A 208 -4.05 -15.18 1.32
N ARG A 209 -5.21 -14.64 0.96
CA ARG A 209 -6.37 -15.38 0.45
C ARG A 209 -7.11 -14.54 -0.58
N SER A 210 -7.63 -15.21 -1.61
CA SER A 210 -8.50 -14.61 -2.61
C SER A 210 -9.55 -15.63 -3.07
N VAL A 211 -10.67 -15.13 -3.62
CA VAL A 211 -11.68 -15.94 -4.30
C VAL A 211 -11.55 -15.70 -5.80
N HIS A 212 -11.74 -16.75 -6.61
CA HIS A 212 -11.55 -16.69 -8.06
C HIS A 212 -12.71 -17.34 -8.80
N TYR A 213 -13.25 -16.63 -9.79
CA TYR A 213 -14.31 -17.07 -10.70
C TYR A 213 -14.02 -16.53 -12.10
N ASP A 214 -14.21 -17.36 -13.12
CA ASP A 214 -13.90 -17.05 -14.53
C ASP A 214 -15.15 -17.00 -15.43
N ALA A 215 -16.34 -17.33 -14.92
CA ALA A 215 -17.57 -17.41 -15.71
C ALA A 215 -18.63 -16.36 -15.32
N LEU A 216 -18.22 -15.17 -14.87
CA LEU A 216 -19.15 -14.12 -14.44
C LEU A 216 -19.57 -13.22 -15.62
N ALA A 217 -20.86 -12.95 -15.72
CA ALA A 217 -21.38 -11.95 -16.65
C ALA A 217 -20.99 -10.52 -16.20
N PRO A 218 -20.89 -9.55 -17.12
CA PRO A 218 -20.55 -8.16 -16.77
C PRO A 218 -21.44 -7.55 -15.68
N ALA A 219 -22.75 -7.82 -15.70
CA ALA A 219 -23.68 -7.35 -14.68
C ALA A 219 -23.37 -7.92 -13.28
N SER A 220 -22.95 -9.18 -13.20
CA SER A 220 -22.53 -9.82 -11.94
C SER A 220 -21.21 -9.24 -11.43
N VAL A 221 -20.29 -8.88 -12.32
CA VAL A 221 -19.04 -8.18 -11.95
C VAL A 221 -19.35 -6.82 -11.33
N GLU A 222 -20.36 -6.10 -11.85
CA GLU A 222 -20.75 -4.81 -11.28
C GLU A 222 -21.42 -4.96 -9.92
N ALA A 223 -22.30 -5.96 -9.75
CA ALA A 223 -22.86 -6.27 -8.43
C ALA A 223 -21.76 -6.59 -7.40
N LEU A 224 -20.72 -7.34 -7.79
CA LEU A 224 -19.57 -7.59 -6.93
C LEU A 224 -18.74 -6.33 -6.65
N ARG A 225 -18.62 -5.41 -7.63
CA ARG A 225 -17.93 -4.14 -7.45
C ARG A 225 -18.64 -3.29 -6.39
N GLU A 226 -19.96 -3.18 -6.47
CA GLU A 226 -20.76 -2.45 -5.48
C GLU A 226 -20.65 -3.09 -4.09
N ALA A 227 -20.76 -4.42 -4.01
CA ALA A 227 -20.61 -5.16 -2.75
C ALA A 227 -19.22 -4.94 -2.13
N VAL A 228 -18.14 -5.03 -2.90
CA VAL A 228 -16.78 -4.79 -2.40
C VAL A 228 -16.59 -3.33 -1.98
N ALA A 229 -17.12 -2.37 -2.74
CA ALA A 229 -17.05 -0.95 -2.40
C ALA A 229 -17.79 -0.62 -1.09
N SER A 230 -18.89 -1.32 -0.79
CA SER A 230 -19.65 -1.14 0.45
C SER A 230 -19.11 -1.99 1.60
N GLU A 231 -19.23 -3.32 1.50
CA GLU A 231 -18.89 -4.28 2.56
C GLU A 231 -17.38 -4.32 2.82
N GLY A 232 -16.58 -4.23 1.76
CA GLY A 232 -15.12 -4.18 1.88
C GLY A 232 -14.65 -2.93 2.60
N MET A 233 -15.26 -1.79 2.31
CA MET A 233 -14.97 -0.53 2.99
C MET A 233 -15.40 -0.56 4.46
N GLU A 234 -16.60 -1.07 4.74
CA GLU A 234 -17.06 -1.26 6.12
C GLU A 234 -16.11 -2.14 6.93
N THR A 235 -15.60 -3.22 6.31
CA THR A 235 -14.63 -4.14 6.90
C THR A 235 -13.29 -3.45 7.19
N LEU A 236 -12.74 -2.70 6.23
CA LEU A 236 -11.49 -1.95 6.43
C LEU A 236 -11.62 -0.91 7.54
N LEU A 237 -12.74 -0.19 7.59
CA LEU A 237 -13.02 0.74 8.69
C LEU A 237 -13.14 0.03 10.04
N ALA A 238 -13.70 -1.17 10.08
CA ALA A 238 -13.77 -1.98 11.31
C ALA A 238 -12.39 -2.39 11.82
N PHE A 239 -11.50 -2.85 10.93
CA PHE A 239 -10.12 -3.16 11.30
C PHE A 239 -9.34 -1.92 11.72
N SER A 240 -9.50 -0.79 11.03
CA SER A 240 -8.87 0.47 11.40
C SER A 240 -9.25 0.89 12.83
N ARG A 241 -10.54 0.81 13.18
CA ARG A 241 -11.01 1.08 14.55
C ARG A 241 -10.37 0.16 15.58
N LEU A 242 -10.41 -1.16 15.32
CA LEU A 242 -9.83 -2.14 16.23
C LEU A 242 -8.33 -1.87 16.42
N ALA A 243 -7.60 -1.56 15.35
CA ALA A 243 -6.18 -1.24 15.38
C ALA A 243 -5.92 0.03 16.21
N ALA A 244 -6.70 1.10 16.02
CA ALA A 244 -6.56 2.33 16.81
C ALA A 244 -6.84 2.12 18.32
N ASP A 245 -7.81 1.27 18.66
CA ASP A 245 -8.12 0.93 20.06
C ASP A 245 -7.05 0.02 20.68
N LEU A 246 -6.42 -0.85 19.89
CA LEU A 246 -5.26 -1.64 20.31
C LEU A 246 -4.03 -0.75 20.51
N GLU A 247 -3.73 0.13 19.55
CA GLU A 247 -2.57 1.03 19.60
C GLU A 247 -2.60 1.91 20.86
N LYS A 248 -3.77 2.45 21.23
CA LYS A 248 -3.96 3.19 22.49
C LYS A 248 -3.70 2.34 23.73
N ARG A 249 -4.16 1.08 23.74
CA ARG A 249 -3.94 0.16 24.87
C ARG A 249 -2.47 -0.22 25.00
N ASP A 250 -1.79 -0.34 23.88
CA ASP A 250 -0.39 -0.75 23.82
C ASP A 250 0.56 0.40 24.15
N LEU A 251 0.11 1.64 24.38
CA LEU A 251 0.96 2.79 24.68
C LEU A 251 1.91 2.54 25.86
N SER A 252 1.48 1.78 26.87
CA SER A 252 2.28 1.42 28.05
C SER A 252 3.10 0.14 27.90
N SER A 253 2.97 -0.59 26.79
CA SER A 253 3.75 -1.81 26.56
C SER A 253 5.22 -1.49 26.28
N LEU A 254 6.10 -2.33 26.81
CA LEU A 254 7.54 -2.31 26.52
C LEU A 254 7.91 -3.21 25.33
N ASP A 255 6.96 -3.95 24.78
CA ASP A 255 7.21 -4.84 23.64
C ASP A 255 7.50 -4.03 22.36
N PRO A 256 8.32 -4.57 21.45
CA PRO A 256 8.59 -3.94 20.17
C PRO A 256 7.31 -3.68 19.37
N ARG A 257 7.12 -2.42 18.94
CA ARG A 257 5.98 -2.02 18.10
C ARG A 257 5.94 -2.83 16.82
N GLN A 258 4.73 -3.25 16.43
CA GLN A 258 4.48 -3.97 15.20
C GLN A 258 3.75 -3.07 14.21
N ARG A 259 4.22 -3.02 12.96
CA ARG A 259 3.51 -2.37 11.86
C ARG A 259 2.62 -3.40 11.18
N ILE A 260 1.36 -3.06 10.96
CA ILE A 260 0.40 -3.92 10.24
C ILE A 260 -0.12 -3.21 8.99
N THR A 261 -0.50 -4.01 7.98
CA THR A 261 -1.26 -3.58 6.81
C THR A 261 -2.38 -4.56 6.56
N ILE A 262 -3.59 -4.06 6.38
CA ILE A 262 -4.76 -4.84 5.96
C ILE A 262 -5.32 -4.12 4.74
N GLY A 263 -5.21 -4.78 3.59
CA GLY A 263 -5.65 -4.25 2.30
C GLY A 263 -6.69 -5.16 1.65
N LEU A 264 -7.59 -4.56 0.88
CA LEU A 264 -8.54 -5.24 0.03
C LEU A 264 -8.36 -4.73 -1.40
N TYR A 265 -8.42 -5.64 -2.38
CA TYR A 265 -8.38 -5.28 -3.79
C TYR A 265 -9.47 -6.02 -4.56
N PHE A 266 -10.05 -5.34 -5.54
CA PHE A 266 -10.96 -5.93 -6.51
C PHE A 266 -10.36 -5.76 -7.90
N TYR A 267 -9.96 -6.88 -8.52
CA TYR A 267 -9.43 -6.91 -9.87
C TYR A 267 -10.38 -7.69 -10.77
N THR A 268 -10.63 -7.16 -11.96
CA THR A 268 -11.39 -7.84 -13.01
C THR A 268 -10.77 -7.49 -14.36
N GLU A 269 -10.74 -8.47 -15.25
CA GLU A 269 -10.39 -8.30 -16.65
C GLU A 269 -11.31 -9.19 -17.49
N PRO A 270 -11.60 -8.80 -18.74
CA PRO A 270 -12.29 -9.69 -19.65
C PRO A 270 -11.47 -10.97 -19.85
N ASN A 271 -12.11 -12.13 -19.79
CA ASN A 271 -11.49 -13.35 -20.27
C ASN A 271 -11.23 -13.21 -21.77
N SER A 272 -10.05 -13.64 -22.22
CA SER A 272 -9.83 -13.79 -23.66
C SER A 272 -10.90 -14.76 -24.19
N PRO A 273 -11.59 -14.44 -25.30
CA PRO A 273 -12.61 -15.32 -25.83
C PRO A 273 -11.97 -16.69 -26.07
N THR A 274 -12.50 -17.71 -25.41
CA THR A 274 -12.18 -19.09 -25.74
C THR A 274 -12.54 -19.24 -27.21
N ALA A 275 -11.56 -19.56 -28.06
CA ALA A 275 -11.86 -19.88 -29.45
C ALA A 275 -12.99 -20.94 -29.45
N PRO A 276 -14.04 -20.79 -30.27
CA PRO A 276 -15.09 -21.80 -30.31
C PRO A 276 -14.43 -23.16 -30.58
N ALA A 277 -14.75 -24.14 -29.73
CA ALA A 277 -14.28 -25.51 -29.94
C ALA A 277 -14.70 -25.97 -31.35
N PRO A 278 -13.82 -26.68 -32.08
CA PRO A 278 -14.11 -27.14 -33.45
C PRO A 278 -15.31 -28.08 -33.52
#